data_AF-A0A142L372-F1
#
_entry.id   AF-A0A142L372-F1
#
_cell.length_a   1.000
_cell.length_b   1.000
_cell.length_c   1.000
_cell.angle_alpha   90.00
_cell.angle_beta   90.00
_cell.angle_gamma   90.00
#
_symmetry.space_group_name_H-M   'P 1'
#
loop_
_entity.id
_entity.type
_entity.pdbx_description
1 polymer ?
#
loop_
_entity_poly.entity_id
_entity_poly.type
_entity_poly.pdbx_seq_one_letter_code
_entity_poly.pdbx_strand_id
1 'polypeptide(L)'
;MEDYNNSDRQEIFSKKIRAGKRTYFFDVKSTKGNDYFITITESKKRFEDGSFVKHKIFLYKEDFNKFMEALNDTINHVKTELMPEYNFEEFSRDNYSSQSEEEVA
;
A
#
# COMPACT_ATOMS: atom_id res chain seq x y z
N MET A 1 -17.63 -13.15 20.01
CA MET A 1 -17.25 -12.52 18.74
C MET A 1 -16.94 -11.09 19.12
N GLU A 2 -15.67 -10.80 19.40
CA GLU A 2 -15.29 -9.50 19.95
C GLU A 2 -15.33 -8.44 18.85
N ASP A 3 -16.31 -7.55 18.96
CA ASP A 3 -16.41 -6.31 18.20
C ASP A 3 -15.14 -5.48 18.40
N TYR A 4 -14.22 -5.57 17.44
CA TYR A 4 -13.04 -4.71 17.36
C TYR A 4 -13.44 -3.31 16.87
N ASN A 5 -14.27 -2.61 17.66
CA ASN A 5 -14.38 -1.15 17.61
C ASN A 5 -13.11 -0.53 18.25
N ASN A 6 -11.97 -0.77 17.60
CA ASN A 6 -10.73 0.00 17.78
C ASN A 6 -10.60 0.97 16.59
N SER A 7 -11.73 1.56 16.19
CA SER A 7 -11.90 2.33 14.95
C SER A 7 -11.10 3.64 14.91
N ASP A 8 -10.35 3.97 15.97
CA ASP A 8 -9.69 5.27 16.13
C ASP A 8 -8.26 5.18 16.71
N ARG A 9 -7.47 4.14 16.39
CA ARG A 9 -6.02 4.42 16.31
C ARG A 9 -5.81 5.27 15.07
N GLN A 10 -6.07 6.57 15.25
CA GLN A 10 -6.24 7.60 14.23
C GLN A 10 -5.36 7.28 13.02
N GLU A 11 -6.03 6.88 11.94
CA GLU A 11 -5.41 6.81 10.62
C GLU A 11 -5.13 8.26 10.22
N ILE A 12 -3.89 8.69 10.41
CA ILE A 12 -3.46 10.08 10.24
C ILE A 12 -3.36 10.42 8.76
N PHE A 13 -2.98 9.44 7.96
CA PHE A 13 -2.82 9.55 6.52
C PHE A 13 -3.05 8.19 5.88
N SER A 14 -3.63 8.19 4.68
CA SER A 14 -3.88 6.98 3.91
C SER A 14 -3.64 7.26 2.43
N LYS A 15 -2.93 6.36 1.75
CA LYS A 15 -2.80 6.37 0.29
C LYS A 15 -3.16 5.00 -0.28
N LYS A 16 -4.10 5.00 -1.22
CA LYS A 16 -4.58 3.80 -1.92
C LYS A 16 -4.04 3.77 -3.35
N ILE A 17 -3.59 2.61 -3.80
CA ILE A 17 -3.15 2.37 -5.18
C ILE A 17 -3.89 1.14 -5.71
N ARG A 18 -4.70 1.30 -6.76
CA ARG A 18 -5.33 0.18 -7.47
C ARG A 18 -4.36 -0.31 -8.56
N ALA A 19 -4.17 -1.62 -8.64
CA ALA A 19 -3.27 -2.28 -9.60
C ALA A 19 -3.90 -3.59 -10.07
N GLY A 20 -4.83 -3.49 -11.03
CA GLY A 20 -5.60 -4.63 -11.53
C GLY A 20 -6.37 -5.34 -10.40
N LYS A 21 -6.01 -6.59 -10.10
CA LYS A 21 -6.64 -7.42 -9.05
C LYS A 21 -6.10 -7.18 -7.64
N ARG A 22 -5.08 -6.31 -7.51
CA ARG A 22 -4.49 -5.94 -6.22
C ARG A 22 -4.84 -4.50 -5.89
N THR A 23 -5.01 -4.22 -4.60
CA THR A 23 -5.09 -2.86 -4.07
C THR A 23 -4.07 -2.74 -2.94
N TYR A 24 -3.20 -1.76 -3.04
CA TYR A 24 -2.22 -1.43 -2.00
C TYR A 24 -2.72 -0.27 -1.16
N PHE A 25 -2.56 -0.37 0.14
CA PHE A 25 -2.88 0.65 1.13
C PHE A 25 -1.62 1.00 1.90
N PHE A 26 -1.34 2.30 2.02
CA PHE A 26 -0.23 2.85 2.78
C PHE A 26 -0.80 3.77 3.85
N ASP A 27 -0.92 3.26 5.06
CA ASP A 27 -1.59 3.95 6.16
C ASP A 27 -0.56 4.40 7.19
N VAL A 28 -0.64 5.64 7.68
CA VAL A 28 0.13 6.15 8.83
C VAL A 28 -0.76 6.10 10.07
N LYS A 29 -0.25 5.47 11.12
CA LYS A 29 -1.00 5.28 12.38
C LYS A 29 -0.14 5.68 13.56
N SER A 30 -0.77 6.15 14.64
CA SER A 30 -0.11 6.44 15.90
C SER A 30 -0.11 5.23 16.84
N THR A 31 0.96 5.10 17.62
CA THR A 31 1.02 4.22 18.78
C THR A 31 0.44 4.93 20.00
N LYS A 32 0.22 4.18 21.10
CA LYS A 32 -0.19 4.76 22.39
C LYS A 32 0.86 5.72 22.97
N GLY A 33 2.12 5.65 22.51
CA GLY A 33 3.22 6.49 22.97
C GLY A 33 3.43 7.78 22.16
N ASN A 34 2.45 8.19 21.34
CA ASN A 34 2.57 9.30 20.39
C ASN A 34 3.66 9.14 19.33
N ASP A 35 4.03 7.90 19.01
CA ASP A 35 4.92 7.58 17.89
C ASP A 35 4.12 7.18 16.65
N TYR A 36 4.76 7.23 15.48
CA TYR A 36 4.14 6.87 14.20
C TYR A 36 4.73 5.58 13.62
N PHE A 37 3.89 4.80 12.96
CA PHE A 37 4.27 3.65 12.17
C PHE A 37 3.43 3.58 10.89
N ILE A 38 3.96 2.92 9.88
CA ILE A 38 3.29 2.71 8.59
C ILE A 38 2.76 1.29 8.54
N THR A 39 1.53 1.14 8.04
CA THR A 39 0.99 -0.15 7.62
C THR A 39 0.94 -0.21 6.10
N ILE A 40 1.63 -1.17 5.50
CA ILE A 40 1.53 -1.45 4.06
C ILE A 40 0.67 -2.69 3.91
N THR A 41 -0.49 -2.56 3.29
CA THR A 41 -1.41 -3.68 3.05
C THR A 41 -1.58 -3.93 1.56
N GLU A 42 -1.31 -5.14 1.11
CA GLU A 42 -1.78 -5.62 -0.18
C GLU A 42 -3.08 -6.41 0.00
N SER A 43 -4.15 -6.00 -0.68
CA SER A 43 -5.40 -6.76 -0.80
C SER A 43 -5.50 -7.34 -2.21
N LYS A 44 -5.48 -8.67 -2.32
CA LYS A 44 -5.57 -9.40 -3.59
C LYS A 44 -6.89 -10.14 -3.70
N LYS A 45 -7.64 -9.90 -4.77
CA LYS A 45 -8.87 -10.65 -5.07
C LYS A 45 -8.53 -12.06 -5.57
N ARG A 46 -9.06 -13.09 -4.91
CA ARG A 46 -8.98 -14.51 -5.34
C ARG A 46 -9.90 -14.74 -6.54
N PHE A 47 -9.49 -15.67 -7.39
CA PHE A 47 -10.21 -16.03 -8.61
C PHE A 47 -11.37 -16.99 -8.34
N GLU A 48 -11.20 -17.88 -7.37
CA GLU A 48 -12.11 -19.02 -7.14
C GLU A 48 -13.44 -18.58 -6.53
N ASP A 49 -13.39 -17.72 -5.53
CA ASP A 49 -14.54 -17.35 -4.69
C ASP A 49 -14.77 -15.83 -4.61
N GLY A 50 -13.94 -15.04 -5.28
CA GLY A 50 -13.99 -13.58 -5.22
C GLY A 50 -13.59 -12.98 -3.87
N SER A 51 -13.11 -13.79 -2.93
CA SER A 51 -12.65 -13.34 -1.62
C SER A 51 -11.36 -12.51 -1.72
N PHE A 52 -11.05 -11.73 -0.67
CA PHE A 52 -9.84 -10.91 -0.63
C PHE A 52 -8.84 -11.49 0.38
N VAL A 53 -7.59 -11.69 -0.07
CA VAL A 53 -6.46 -12.01 0.80
C VAL A 53 -5.70 -10.73 1.09
N LYS A 54 -5.49 -10.45 2.38
CA LYS A 54 -4.71 -9.29 2.81
C LYS A 54 -3.34 -9.74 3.33
N HIS A 55 -2.28 -9.19 2.75
CA HIS A 55 -0.93 -9.26 3.28
C HIS A 55 -0.60 -7.92 3.90
N LYS A 56 -0.15 -7.91 5.16
CA LYS A 56 0.06 -6.69 5.94
C LYS A 56 1.47 -6.67 6.51
N ILE A 57 2.15 -5.55 6.32
CA ILE A 57 3.46 -5.25 6.88
C ILE A 57 3.30 -4.06 7.83
N PHE A 58 3.89 -4.16 9.01
CA PHE A 58 4.04 -3.05 9.94
C PHE A 58 5.48 -2.57 9.85
N LEU A 59 5.67 -1.28 9.62
CA LEU A 59 6.98 -0.65 9.53
C LEU A 59 7.06 0.47 10.57
N TYR A 60 8.03 0.39 11.47
CA TYR A 60 8.24 1.37 12.54
C TYR A 60 9.27 2.41 12.13
N LYS A 61 9.21 3.60 12.75
CA LYS A 61 9.99 4.80 12.38
C LYS A 61 11.50 4.55 12.32
N GLU A 62 12.02 3.70 13.19
CA GLU A 62 13.44 3.33 13.27
C GLU A 62 13.97 2.64 12.01
N ASP A 63 13.08 2.00 11.25
CA ASP A 63 13.44 1.22 10.06
C ASP A 63 13.14 1.95 8.75
N PHE A 64 12.51 3.12 8.77
CA PHE A 64 12.04 3.83 7.56
C PHE A 64 13.14 4.03 6.52
N ASN A 65 14.29 4.54 6.95
CA ASN A 65 15.38 4.85 6.02
C ASN A 65 15.97 3.58 5.40
N LYS A 66 16.27 2.56 6.22
CA LYS A 66 16.83 1.29 5.75
C LYS A 66 15.87 0.55 4.82
N PHE A 67 14.58 0.55 5.15
CA PHE A 67 13.56 -0.07 4.33
C PHE A 67 13.39 0.66 2.98
N MET A 68 13.36 2.00 3.01
CA MET A 68 13.21 2.81 1.80
C MET A 68 14.42 2.68 0.86
N GLU A 69 15.63 2.70 1.41
CA GLU A 69 16.87 2.48 0.67
C GLU A 69 16.86 1.11 -0.01
N ALA A 70 16.67 0.03 0.75
CA ALA A 70 16.63 -1.32 0.21
C ALA A 70 15.53 -1.52 -0.85
N LEU A 71 14.35 -0.93 -0.63
CA LEU A 71 13.25 -0.99 -1.60
C LEU A 71 13.60 -0.25 -2.89
N ASN A 72 14.14 0.96 -2.80
CA ASN A 72 14.52 1.77 -3.95
C ASN A 72 15.65 1.10 -4.75
N ASP A 73 16.69 0.61 -4.07
CA ASP A 73 17.82 -0.06 -4.70
C ASP A 73 17.37 -1.31 -5.45
N THR A 74 16.50 -2.12 -4.83
CA THR A 74 15.95 -3.32 -5.46
C THR A 74 15.11 -2.96 -6.70
N ILE A 75 14.27 -1.92 -6.62
CA ILE A 75 13.47 -1.46 -7.77
C ILE A 75 14.39 -0.92 -8.88
N ASN A 76 15.41 -0.15 -8.52
CA ASN A 76 16.35 0.42 -9.48
C ASN A 76 17.12 -0.67 -10.20
N HIS A 77 17.65 -1.66 -9.49
CA HIS A 77 18.34 -2.81 -10.08
C HIS A 77 17.46 -3.52 -11.12
N VAL A 78 16.16 -3.73 -10.83
CA VAL A 78 15.22 -4.29 -11.81
C VAL A 78 15.08 -3.39 -13.04
N LYS A 79 14.90 -2.08 -12.84
CA LYS A 79 14.67 -1.13 -13.93
C LYS A 79 15.90 -0.93 -14.82
N THR A 80 17.10 -0.88 -14.23
CA THR A 80 18.32 -0.48 -14.94
C THR A 80 19.12 -1.66 -15.44
N GLU A 81 19.17 -2.77 -14.69
CA GLU A 81 20.02 -3.91 -15.03
C GLU A 81 19.22 -5.06 -15.64
N LEU A 82 18.04 -5.38 -15.08
CA LEU A 82 17.27 -6.54 -15.54
C LEU A 82 16.32 -6.22 -16.69
N MET A 83 15.75 -5.01 -16.73
CA MET A 83 14.74 -4.60 -17.71
C MET A 83 14.95 -3.16 -18.23
N PRO A 84 16.14 -2.81 -18.76
CA PRO A 84 16.46 -1.43 -19.18
C PRO A 84 15.57 -0.89 -20.31
N GLU A 85 15.13 -1.75 -21.22
CA GLU A 85 14.35 -1.36 -22.40
C GLU A 85 12.82 -1.35 -22.12
N TYR A 86 12.40 -1.69 -20.90
CA TYR A 86 10.98 -1.77 -20.57
C TYR A 86 10.43 -0.40 -20.13
N ASN A 87 9.35 0.04 -20.79
CA ASN A 87 8.70 1.31 -20.45
C ASN A 87 7.79 1.18 -19.22
N PHE A 88 8.35 1.35 -18.03
CA PHE A 88 7.58 1.36 -16.78
C PHE A 88 6.64 2.57 -16.63
N GLU A 89 6.82 3.64 -17.42
CA GLU A 89 5.99 4.84 -17.34
C GLU A 89 4.58 4.63 -17.92
N GLU A 90 4.38 3.60 -18.75
CA GLU A 90 3.06 3.25 -19.31
C GLU A 90 2.01 3.05 -18.19
N PHE A 91 2.41 2.47 -17.06
CA PHE A 91 1.52 2.17 -15.93
C PHE A 91 1.26 3.36 -15.00
N SER A 92 1.88 4.52 -15.24
CA SER A 92 1.71 5.71 -14.40
C SER A 92 0.43 6.51 -14.73
N ARG A 93 -0.17 6.28 -15.91
CA ARG A 93 -1.20 7.17 -16.47
C ARG A 93 -2.66 6.88 -16.07
N ASP A 94 -2.96 5.71 -15.50
CA ASP A 94 -4.37 5.25 -15.37
C ASP A 94 -5.04 5.51 -14.02
N ASN A 95 -4.39 6.13 -13.02
CA ASN A 95 -4.92 6.14 -11.65
C ASN A 95 -5.70 7.40 -11.20
N TYR A 96 -5.93 8.40 -12.07
CA TYR A 96 -6.60 9.65 -11.67
C TYR A 96 -8.10 9.76 -12.04
N SER A 97 -8.67 8.87 -12.86
CA SER A 97 -10.05 9.04 -13.37
C SER A 97 -11.16 8.31 -12.59
N SER A 98 -10.83 7.43 -11.63
CA SER A 98 -11.84 6.56 -10.98
C SER A 98 -12.13 6.91 -9.51
N GLN A 99 -11.78 8.11 -9.06
CA GLN A 99 -12.01 8.55 -7.66
C GLN A 99 -13.28 9.38 -7.44
N SER A 100 -14.03 9.77 -8.49
CA SER A 100 -15.18 10.67 -8.34
C SER A 100 -16.56 10.01 -8.27
N GLU A 101 -16.70 8.70 -8.42
CA GLU A 101 -18.03 8.05 -8.58
C GLU A 101 -18.48 7.14 -7.43
N GLU A 102 -17.65 6.85 -6.42
CA GLU A 102 -17.99 5.89 -5.35
C GLU A 102 -18.34 6.53 -3.99
N GLU A 103 -18.36 7.87 -3.84
CA GLU A 103 -18.69 8.55 -2.57
C GLU A 103 -20.18 8.92 -2.40
N VAL A 104 -21.04 8.49 -3.32
CA VAL A 104 -22.51 8.63 -3.25
C VAL A 104 -23.19 7.29 -3.48
N ALA A 105 -23.15 6.42 -2.46
CA ALA A 105 -24.07 5.30 -2.31
C ALA A 105 -24.22 4.94 -0.83
#